data_AF-A0AB39ZUK1-F1
#
_entry.id   AF-A0AB39ZUK1-F1
#
_cell.length_a   1.000
_cell.length_b   1.000
_cell.length_c   1.000
_cell.angle_alpha   90.00
_cell.angle_beta   90.00
_cell.angle_gamma   90.00
#
_symmetry.space_group_name_H-M   'P 1'
#
loop_
_entity.id
_entity.type
_entity.pdbx_description
1 polymer ?
#
loop_
_entity_poly.entity_id
_entity_poly.type
_entity_poly.pdbx_seq_one_letter_code
_entity_poly.pdbx_strand_id
1 'polypeptide(L)'
;MDTILVVEKSEIPGIAIQCELLLPNGHLQRNFEFDITNIGLRRRLVRRFYGILILQVVFTLPCLELLLKYPLPYNYIMSIAMFLTMFLYTCFYVWREWRRFGPFNYLVLFLTTCIGSFNRSVYLLNLVQSHWVYVYPVILTVEILALMLYSAQERFRFTQIRGISIICIIFGLFLLLAYRLNRVVEVFLGMACTVEAWYVIYDTHFMLCGGHGYNIGPQEYVFAACNIHCDLPKGVWRLMKMLFFNQIMDAIRMFRECFRTEVC
;
A
#
# COMPACT_ATOMS: atom_id res chain seq x y z
N MET A 1 30.51 -9.44 -55.82
CA MET A 1 30.66 -8.84 -54.48
C MET A 1 29.35 -8.17 -54.06
N ASP A 2 28.21 -8.86 -54.16
CA ASP A 2 27.64 -9.74 -53.10
C ASP A 2 28.23 -9.44 -51.71
N THR A 3 27.49 -9.10 -50.65
CA THR A 3 26.09 -9.37 -50.32
C THR A 3 25.72 -8.44 -49.16
N ILE A 4 24.61 -7.72 -49.26
CA ILE A 4 24.05 -6.94 -48.15
C ILE A 4 23.35 -7.93 -47.21
N LEU A 5 23.87 -8.08 -45.99
CA LEU A 5 23.23 -8.84 -44.92
C LEU A 5 21.95 -8.10 -44.48
N VAL A 6 20.81 -8.53 -45.02
CA VAL A 6 19.49 -8.23 -44.48
C VAL A 6 19.33 -9.07 -43.22
N VAL A 7 19.53 -8.45 -42.05
CA VAL A 7 19.10 -9.03 -40.78
C VAL A 7 17.59 -8.82 -40.68
N GLU A 8 16.87 -9.92 -40.87
CA GLU A 8 15.43 -10.04 -40.71
C GLU A 8 15.03 -9.61 -39.29
N LYS A 9 14.37 -8.44 -39.19
CA LYS A 9 13.82 -7.92 -37.95
C LYS A 9 12.55 -8.70 -37.65
N SER A 10 12.63 -9.64 -36.71
CA SER A 10 11.47 -10.38 -36.23
C SER A 10 10.42 -9.43 -35.65
N GLU A 11 9.21 -9.52 -36.21
CA GLU A 11 8.02 -8.84 -35.72
C GLU A 11 7.62 -9.44 -34.37
N ILE A 12 7.65 -8.61 -33.33
CA ILE A 12 6.89 -8.86 -32.09
C ILE A 12 6.01 -7.62 -31.91
N PRO A 13 4.68 -7.75 -31.88
CA PRO A 13 3.80 -6.60 -31.73
C PRO A 13 3.84 -6.14 -30.26
N GLY A 14 4.83 -5.31 -29.94
CA GLY A 14 5.01 -4.71 -28.62
C GLY A 14 4.13 -3.47 -28.46
N ILE A 15 2.82 -3.63 -28.39
CA ILE A 15 1.93 -2.55 -27.96
C ILE A 15 1.86 -2.62 -26.43
N ALA A 16 2.74 -1.88 -25.76
CA ALA A 16 2.71 -1.66 -24.33
C ALA A 16 1.74 -0.51 -24.01
N ILE A 17 0.70 -0.80 -23.22
CA ILE A 17 -0.18 0.24 -22.66
C ILE A 17 0.40 0.66 -21.31
N GLN A 18 0.78 1.93 -21.29
CA GLN A 18 1.44 2.72 -20.25
C GLN A 18 0.42 3.23 -19.23
N CYS A 19 0.83 3.55 -17.99
CA CYS A 19 -0.03 4.27 -17.03
C CYS A 19 -0.51 5.56 -17.72
N GLU A 20 -1.79 5.66 -18.11
CA GLU A 20 -2.32 6.85 -18.82
C GLU A 20 -2.28 8.09 -17.91
N LEU A 21 -1.18 8.84 -17.97
CA LEU A 21 -1.16 10.26 -17.67
C LEU A 21 -1.55 11.01 -18.95
N LEU A 22 -2.86 11.14 -19.19
CA LEU A 22 -3.40 11.99 -20.25
C LEU A 22 -3.09 13.47 -19.94
N LEU A 23 -1.97 13.98 -20.48
CA LEU A 23 -1.84 15.40 -20.79
C LEU A 23 -2.60 15.69 -22.10
N PRO A 24 -3.27 16.84 -22.21
CA PRO A 24 -4.20 17.12 -23.30
C PRO A 24 -3.54 17.29 -24.68
N ASN A 25 -2.20 17.37 -24.75
CA ASN A 25 -1.49 17.70 -25.98
C ASN A 25 -0.36 16.70 -26.26
N GLY A 26 -0.59 15.78 -27.21
CA GLY A 26 0.45 15.19 -28.06
C GLY A 26 1.41 14.19 -27.41
N HIS A 27 1.36 12.95 -27.91
CA HIS A 27 2.21 11.82 -27.55
C HIS A 27 3.71 12.16 -27.45
N LEU A 28 4.27 12.03 -26.25
CA LEU A 28 5.66 11.61 -26.07
C LEU A 28 5.66 10.37 -25.17
N GLN A 29 5.69 9.20 -25.83
CA GLN A 29 5.74 7.90 -25.19
C GLN A 29 7.13 7.70 -24.58
N ARG A 30 7.33 8.20 -23.35
CA ARG A 30 8.54 7.91 -22.58
C ARG A 30 8.42 6.50 -22.03
N ASN A 31 8.92 5.54 -22.78
CA ASN A 31 9.23 4.20 -22.28
C ASN A 31 10.52 4.31 -21.48
N PHE A 32 10.50 3.89 -20.22
CA PHE A 32 11.69 3.78 -19.41
C PHE A 32 12.12 2.31 -19.36
N GLU A 33 13.42 2.07 -19.34
CA GLU A 33 14.03 0.73 -19.41
C GLU A 33 13.58 -0.23 -18.28
N PHE A 34 13.03 0.33 -17.20
CA PHE A 34 12.67 -0.39 -15.96
C PHE A 34 11.17 -0.68 -15.80
N ASP A 35 10.33 -0.34 -16.78
CA ASP A 35 8.89 -0.65 -16.71
C ASP A 35 8.65 -2.15 -16.96
N ILE A 36 7.83 -2.79 -16.12
CA ILE A 36 7.44 -4.19 -16.32
C ILE A 36 6.49 -4.20 -17.51
N THR A 37 7.03 -4.45 -18.70
CA THR A 37 6.33 -4.46 -19.99
C THR A 37 5.08 -5.35 -19.99
N ASN A 38 5.10 -6.44 -19.24
CA ASN A 38 3.99 -7.38 -19.13
C ASN A 38 3.01 -7.00 -18.01
N ILE A 39 1.82 -6.54 -18.37
CA ILE A 39 0.73 -6.18 -17.45
C ILE A 39 0.34 -7.35 -16.52
N GLY A 40 0.38 -8.59 -17.02
CA GLY A 40 0.13 -9.79 -16.22
C GLY A 40 1.16 -10.02 -15.11
N LEU A 41 2.42 -9.63 -15.32
CA LEU A 41 3.47 -9.73 -14.29
C LEU A 41 3.27 -8.68 -13.20
N ARG A 42 2.92 -7.43 -13.56
CA ARG A 42 2.59 -6.36 -12.60
C ARG A 42 1.42 -6.75 -11.70
N ARG A 43 0.34 -7.28 -12.30
CA ARG A 43 -0.84 -7.72 -11.55
C ARG A 43 -0.54 -8.91 -10.64
N ARG A 44 0.31 -9.84 -11.09
CA ARG A 44 0.79 -10.95 -10.26
C ARG A 44 1.63 -10.45 -9.08
N LEU A 45 2.50 -9.47 -9.31
CA LEU A 45 3.29 -8.81 -8.27
C LEU A 45 2.37 -8.18 -7.21
N VAL A 46 1.41 -7.33 -7.63
CA VAL A 46 0.42 -6.69 -6.74
C VAL A 46 -0.33 -7.71 -5.90
N ARG A 47 -0.86 -8.75 -6.54
CA ARG A 47 -1.61 -9.80 -5.84
C ARG A 47 -0.79 -10.49 -4.76
N ARG A 48 0.49 -10.78 -5.04
CA ARG A 48 1.37 -11.47 -4.10
C ARG A 48 1.69 -10.60 -2.88
N PHE A 49 2.05 -9.34 -3.08
CA PHE A 49 2.40 -8.49 -1.94
C PHE A 49 1.16 -8.04 -1.16
N TYR A 50 -0.01 -7.84 -1.79
CA TYR A 50 -1.27 -7.67 -1.04
C TYR A 50 -1.62 -8.91 -0.22
N GLY A 51 -1.30 -10.12 -0.72
CA GLY A 51 -1.48 -11.36 0.05
C GLY A 51 -0.62 -11.38 1.30
N ILE A 52 0.62 -10.91 1.20
CA ILE A 52 1.50 -10.73 2.35
C ILE A 52 0.94 -9.70 3.33
N LEU A 53 0.48 -8.54 2.85
CA LEU A 53 -0.12 -7.51 3.72
C LEU A 53 -1.32 -8.05 4.50
N ILE A 54 -2.20 -8.84 3.85
CA ILE A 54 -3.32 -9.50 4.53
C ILE A 54 -2.81 -10.41 5.64
N LEU A 55 -1.80 -11.24 5.39
CA LEU A 55 -1.22 -12.09 6.43
C LEU A 55 -0.64 -11.27 7.59
N GLN A 56 0.00 -10.14 7.30
CA GLN A 56 0.52 -9.23 8.33
C GLN A 56 -0.61 -8.60 9.17
N VAL A 57 -1.72 -8.22 8.54
CA VAL A 57 -2.90 -7.69 9.22
C VAL A 57 -3.58 -8.77 10.05
N VAL A 58 -3.75 -9.99 9.54
CA VAL A 58 -4.34 -11.12 10.29
C VAL A 58 -3.49 -11.46 11.52
N PHE A 59 -2.17 -11.30 11.45
CA PHE A 59 -1.27 -11.47 12.60
C PHE A 59 -1.51 -10.47 13.75
N THR A 60 -2.29 -9.40 13.51
CA THR A 60 -2.73 -8.50 14.59
C THR A 60 -3.71 -9.17 15.56
N LEU A 61 -4.51 -10.14 15.10
CA LEU A 61 -5.53 -10.81 15.92
C LEU A 61 -4.93 -11.55 17.13
N PRO A 62 -3.93 -12.45 16.98
CA PRO A 62 -3.31 -13.09 18.14
C PRO A 62 -2.56 -12.09 19.04
N CYS A 63 -2.04 -11.00 18.47
CA CYS A 63 -1.39 -9.95 19.24
C CYS A 63 -2.41 -9.19 20.13
N LEU A 64 -3.58 -8.86 19.57
CA LEU A 64 -4.71 -8.28 20.31
C LEU A 64 -5.15 -9.19 21.47
N GLU A 65 -5.34 -10.48 21.23
CA GLU A 65 -5.69 -11.45 22.28
C GLU A 65 -4.67 -11.47 23.42
N LEU A 66 -3.39 -11.47 23.08
CA LEU A 66 -2.31 -11.46 24.07
C LEU A 66 -2.34 -10.18 24.93
N LEU A 67 -2.51 -9.01 24.31
CA LEU A 67 -2.56 -7.73 25.04
C LEU A 67 -3.86 -7.54 25.83
N LEU A 68 -4.98 -8.12 25.38
CA LEU A 68 -6.22 -8.18 26.17
C LEU A 68 -6.04 -9.01 27.44
N LYS A 69 -5.30 -10.12 27.36
CA LYS A 69 -4.99 -10.97 28.52
C LYS A 69 -3.98 -10.33 29.48
N TYR A 70 -3.00 -9.61 28.95
CA TYR A 70 -1.95 -8.94 29.71
C TYR A 70 -1.98 -7.43 29.44
N PRO A 71 -2.88 -6.68 30.10
CA PRO A 71 -3.08 -5.27 29.80
C PRO A 71 -1.86 -4.44 30.19
N LEU A 72 -1.52 -3.50 29.32
CA LEU A 72 -0.38 -2.60 29.47
C LEU A 72 -0.87 -1.15 29.66
N PRO A 73 -0.06 -0.25 30.23
CA PRO A 73 -0.36 1.19 30.24
C PRO A 73 -0.25 1.78 28.83
N TYR A 74 -1.33 1.63 28.04
CA TYR A 74 -1.34 1.90 26.59
C TYR A 74 -0.93 3.33 26.22
N ASN A 75 -1.33 4.35 26.99
CA ASN A 75 -1.02 5.76 26.68
C ASN A 75 0.50 6.04 26.53
N TYR A 76 1.29 5.57 27.49
CA TYR A 76 2.74 5.78 27.49
C TYR A 76 3.43 4.88 26.46
N ILE A 77 3.00 3.62 26.38
CA ILE A 77 3.59 2.62 25.49
C ILE A 77 3.29 2.95 24.02
N MET A 78 2.11 3.47 23.70
CA MET A 78 1.73 3.88 22.35
C MET A 78 2.69 4.94 21.82
N SER A 79 2.98 5.98 22.62
CA SER A 79 3.89 7.05 22.22
C SER A 79 5.30 6.50 21.95
N ILE A 80 5.84 5.73 22.90
CA ILE A 80 7.18 5.13 22.79
C ILE A 80 7.25 4.17 21.57
N ALA A 81 6.24 3.34 21.39
CA ALA A 81 6.16 2.38 20.28
C ALA A 81 6.09 3.09 18.93
N MET A 82 5.31 4.16 18.80
CA MET A 82 5.26 4.98 17.58
C MET A 82 6.62 5.60 17.26
N PHE A 83 7.31 6.21 18.25
CA PHE A 83 8.65 6.78 18.05
C PHE A 83 9.66 5.72 17.59
N LEU A 84 9.69 4.57 18.27
CA LEU A 84 10.58 3.47 17.92
C LEU A 84 10.28 2.94 16.51
N THR A 85 9.01 2.83 16.15
CA THR A 85 8.57 2.35 14.83
C THR A 85 9.01 3.30 13.72
N MET A 86 8.79 4.61 13.91
CA MET A 86 9.23 5.62 12.95
C MET A 86 10.74 5.63 12.78
N PHE A 87 11.49 5.47 13.88
CA PHE A 87 12.95 5.35 13.83
C PHE A 87 13.39 4.11 13.04
N LEU A 88 12.86 2.92 13.38
CA LEU A 88 13.22 1.66 12.73
C LEU A 88 12.85 1.66 11.23
N TYR A 89 11.67 2.17 10.88
CA TYR A 89 11.26 2.28 9.47
C TYR A 89 12.14 3.26 8.71
N THR A 90 12.59 4.35 9.34
CA THR A 90 13.55 5.28 8.73
C THR A 90 14.90 4.61 8.48
N CYS A 91 15.38 3.81 9.43
CA CYS A 91 16.58 2.99 9.23
C CYS A 91 16.43 2.02 8.04
N PHE A 92 15.31 1.30 7.96
CA PHE A 92 15.04 0.40 6.83
C PHE A 92 14.83 1.14 5.50
N TYR A 93 14.35 2.39 5.54
CA TYR A 93 14.26 3.25 4.37
C TYR A 93 15.65 3.64 3.84
N VAL A 94 16.56 4.05 4.73
CA VAL A 94 17.95 4.42 4.37
C VAL A 94 18.72 3.21 3.84
N TRP A 95 18.55 2.03 4.45
CA TRP A 95 19.23 0.78 4.05
C TRP A 95 18.39 -0.07 3.09
N ARG A 96 17.92 0.54 2.00
CA ARG A 96 17.01 -0.10 1.05
C ARG A 96 17.59 -1.31 0.32
N GLU A 97 18.83 -1.24 -0.14
CA GLU A 97 19.46 -2.35 -0.89
C GLU A 97 19.69 -3.59 -0.03
N TRP A 98 19.97 -3.40 1.26
CA TRP A 98 20.23 -4.51 2.19
C TRP A 98 19.02 -5.43 2.37
N ARG A 99 17.80 -4.87 2.35
CA ARG A 99 16.55 -5.61 2.52
C ARG A 99 15.91 -6.08 1.21
N ARG A 100 16.56 -5.87 0.06
CA ARG A 100 16.01 -6.21 -1.26
C ARG A 100 16.04 -7.71 -1.51
N PHE A 101 17.16 -8.35 -1.19
CA PHE A 101 17.40 -9.77 -1.46
C PHE A 101 17.33 -10.62 -0.18
N GLY A 102 17.09 -11.93 -0.36
CA GLY A 102 17.16 -12.89 0.74
C GLY A 102 18.60 -13.05 1.25
N PRO A 103 18.79 -13.32 2.56
CA PRO A 103 17.78 -13.66 3.57
C PRO A 103 17.16 -12.46 4.30
N PHE A 104 17.74 -11.26 4.17
CA PHE A 104 17.36 -10.09 4.97
C PHE A 104 15.96 -9.57 4.67
N ASN A 105 15.45 -9.74 3.45
CA ASN A 105 14.08 -9.39 3.11
C ASN A 105 13.03 -10.09 4.01
N TYR A 106 13.22 -11.38 4.33
CA TYR A 106 12.35 -12.15 5.20
C TYR A 106 12.49 -11.74 6.66
N LEU A 107 13.70 -11.37 7.10
CA LEU A 107 13.93 -10.82 8.44
C LEU A 107 13.19 -9.48 8.61
N VAL A 108 13.32 -8.57 7.65
CA VAL A 108 12.61 -7.28 7.68
C VAL A 108 11.10 -7.49 7.58
N LEU A 109 10.64 -8.45 6.77
CA LEU A 109 9.22 -8.81 6.72
C LEU A 109 8.72 -9.25 8.10
N PHE A 110 9.44 -10.15 8.78
CA PHE A 110 9.07 -10.61 10.12
C PHE A 110 9.05 -9.44 11.13
N LEU A 111 10.10 -8.62 11.16
CA LEU A 111 10.19 -7.48 12.08
C LEU A 111 9.07 -6.46 11.82
N THR A 112 8.82 -6.08 10.56
CA THR A 112 7.73 -5.16 10.22
C THR A 112 6.36 -5.73 10.57
N THR A 113 6.19 -7.06 10.46
CA THR A 113 4.96 -7.74 10.89
C THR A 113 4.78 -7.64 12.40
N CYS A 114 5.78 -7.99 13.20
CA CYS A 114 5.71 -7.94 14.67
C CYS A 114 5.53 -6.51 15.20
N ILE A 115 6.29 -5.56 14.66
CA ILE A 115 6.18 -4.14 15.03
C ILE A 115 4.80 -3.62 14.63
N GLY A 116 4.37 -3.91 13.39
CA GLY A 116 3.08 -3.47 12.89
C GLY A 116 1.91 -4.07 13.65
N SER A 117 1.97 -5.36 14.01
CA SER A 117 0.91 -6.03 14.79
C SER A 117 0.81 -5.47 16.19
N PHE A 118 1.95 -5.22 16.84
CA PHE A 118 2.01 -4.63 18.18
C PHE A 118 1.45 -3.20 18.19
N ASN A 119 1.90 -2.33 17.28
CA ASN A 119 1.42 -0.95 17.23
C ASN A 119 -0.08 -0.87 16.95
N ARG A 120 -0.60 -1.65 15.98
CA ARG A 120 -2.04 -1.70 15.72
C ARG A 120 -2.80 -2.17 16.95
N SER A 121 -2.31 -3.20 17.64
CA SER A 121 -2.98 -3.73 18.84
C SER A 121 -3.04 -2.70 19.97
N VAL A 122 -1.92 -2.03 20.28
CA VAL A 122 -1.86 -0.98 21.32
C VAL A 122 -2.76 0.20 20.96
N TYR A 123 -2.73 0.65 19.70
CA TYR A 123 -3.58 1.75 19.22
C TYR A 123 -5.07 1.42 19.38
N LEU A 124 -5.48 0.21 18.95
CA LEU A 124 -6.88 -0.21 19.01
C LEU A 124 -7.37 -0.39 20.45
N LEU A 125 -6.56 -0.96 21.34
CA LEU A 125 -6.91 -1.11 22.75
C LEU A 125 -6.99 0.23 23.49
N ASN A 126 -6.29 1.25 23.00
CA ASN A 126 -6.41 2.60 23.53
C ASN A 126 -7.70 3.29 23.08
N LEU A 127 -8.19 3.02 21.87
CA LEU A 127 -9.39 3.64 21.31
C LEU A 127 -10.69 2.93 21.67
N VAL A 128 -10.69 1.60 21.62
CA VAL A 128 -11.88 0.77 21.77
C VAL A 128 -11.67 -0.19 22.95
N GLN A 129 -12.25 0.15 24.09
CA GLN A 129 -12.18 -0.65 25.32
C GLN A 129 -13.24 -1.78 25.35
N SER A 130 -13.60 -2.31 24.19
CA SER A 130 -14.69 -3.28 24.02
C SER A 130 -14.26 -4.43 23.11
N HIS A 131 -14.97 -5.56 23.18
CA HIS A 131 -14.75 -6.71 22.28
C HIS A 131 -14.91 -6.36 20.78
N TRP A 132 -15.45 -5.19 20.44
CA TRP A 132 -15.53 -4.68 19.06
C TRP A 132 -14.16 -4.29 18.46
N VAL A 133 -13.07 -4.38 19.24
CA VAL A 133 -11.69 -4.11 18.80
C VAL A 133 -11.26 -4.93 17.57
N TYR A 134 -11.78 -6.15 17.41
CA TYR A 134 -11.45 -7.03 16.27
C TYR A 134 -12.05 -6.57 14.95
N VAL A 135 -13.04 -5.66 14.96
CA VAL A 135 -13.67 -5.20 13.74
C VAL A 135 -12.68 -4.44 12.84
N TYR A 136 -11.74 -3.69 13.43
CA TYR A 136 -10.73 -2.96 12.66
C TYR A 136 -9.88 -3.87 11.75
N PRO A 137 -9.15 -4.88 12.27
CA PRO A 137 -8.32 -5.72 11.41
C PRO A 137 -9.14 -6.57 10.44
N VAL A 138 -10.40 -6.88 10.78
CA VAL A 138 -11.33 -7.57 9.87
C VAL A 138 -11.70 -6.68 8.68
N ILE A 139 -12.12 -5.43 8.93
CA ILE A 139 -12.45 -4.47 7.87
C ILE A 139 -11.23 -4.26 6.97
N LEU A 140 -10.06 -3.97 7.55
CA LEU A 140 -8.83 -3.75 6.80
C LEU A 140 -8.46 -4.96 5.93
N THR A 141 -8.62 -6.17 6.45
CA THR A 141 -8.37 -7.40 5.69
C THR A 141 -9.32 -7.51 4.50
N VAL A 142 -10.61 -7.23 4.69
CA VAL A 142 -11.61 -7.26 3.62
C VAL A 142 -11.34 -6.19 2.57
N GLU A 143 -10.93 -4.98 2.97
CA GLU A 143 -10.55 -3.90 2.07
C GLU A 143 -9.35 -4.29 1.20
N ILE A 144 -8.26 -4.76 1.80
CA ILE A 144 -7.07 -5.18 1.04
C ILE A 144 -7.39 -6.40 0.16
N LEU A 145 -8.24 -7.33 0.62
CA LEU A 145 -8.70 -8.47 -0.18
C LEU A 145 -9.50 -8.01 -1.40
N ALA A 146 -10.43 -7.07 -1.23
CA ALA A 146 -11.21 -6.54 -2.34
C ALA A 146 -10.31 -5.82 -3.36
N LEU A 147 -9.33 -5.05 -2.89
CA LEU A 147 -8.34 -4.41 -3.76
C LEU A 147 -7.47 -5.43 -4.49
N MET A 148 -7.09 -6.52 -3.83
CA MET A 148 -6.38 -7.64 -4.44
C MET A 148 -7.21 -8.29 -5.54
N LEU A 149 -8.46 -8.63 -5.25
CA LEU A 149 -9.37 -9.22 -6.23
C LEU A 149 -9.62 -8.27 -7.40
N TYR A 150 -9.77 -6.98 -7.14
CA TYR A 150 -9.93 -5.95 -8.16
C TYR A 150 -8.68 -5.82 -9.03
N SER A 151 -7.47 -5.84 -8.45
CA SER A 151 -6.20 -5.84 -9.20
C SER A 151 -6.01 -7.10 -10.06
N ALA A 152 -6.70 -8.20 -9.73
CA ALA A 152 -6.65 -9.43 -10.48
C ALA A 152 -7.54 -9.43 -11.73
N GLN A 153 -8.53 -8.53 -11.82
CA GLN A 153 -9.50 -8.49 -12.92
C GLN A 153 -8.92 -7.85 -14.17
N GLU A 154 -9.01 -8.52 -15.32
CA GLU A 154 -8.53 -8.00 -16.62
C GLU A 154 -9.50 -7.00 -17.27
N ARG A 155 -10.78 -7.03 -16.88
CA ARG A 155 -11.83 -6.22 -17.52
C ARG A 155 -11.75 -4.74 -17.21
N PHE A 156 -11.22 -4.37 -16.05
CA PHE A 156 -11.21 -2.99 -15.57
C PHE A 156 -9.79 -2.55 -15.25
N ARG A 157 -9.45 -1.32 -15.65
CA ARG A 157 -8.17 -0.69 -15.31
C ARG A 157 -8.13 -0.32 -13.84
N PHE A 158 -7.02 -0.65 -13.17
CA PHE A 158 -6.83 -0.37 -11.76
C PHE A 158 -6.45 1.10 -11.61
N THR A 159 -7.38 1.94 -11.18
CA THR A 159 -7.15 3.37 -10.91
C THR A 159 -7.32 3.66 -9.42
N GLN A 160 -6.60 4.66 -8.92
CA GLN A 160 -6.67 5.09 -7.52
C GLN A 160 -8.10 5.44 -7.10
N ILE A 161 -8.85 6.19 -7.93
CA ILE A 161 -10.25 6.57 -7.65
C ILE A 161 -11.11 5.34 -7.40
N ARG A 162 -11.00 4.34 -8.28
CA ARG A 162 -11.80 3.12 -8.18
C ARG A 162 -11.41 2.34 -6.94
N GLY A 163 -10.11 2.25 -6.63
CA GLY A 163 -9.63 1.68 -5.38
C GLY A 163 -10.21 2.37 -4.14
N ILE A 164 -10.18 3.71 -4.09
CA ILE A 164 -10.77 4.49 -2.99
C ILE A 164 -12.28 4.24 -2.89
N SER A 165 -13.00 4.22 -4.02
CA SER A 165 -14.44 3.91 -4.01
C SER A 165 -14.74 2.52 -3.45
N ILE A 166 -13.90 1.51 -3.73
CA ILE A 166 -14.04 0.16 -3.17
C ILE A 166 -13.85 0.18 -1.65
N ILE A 167 -12.83 0.87 -1.14
CA ILE A 167 -12.60 1.05 0.30
C ILE A 167 -13.84 1.71 0.95
N CYS A 168 -14.30 2.84 0.40
CA CYS A 168 -15.44 3.57 0.95
C CYS A 168 -16.74 2.73 0.94
N ILE A 169 -16.97 1.94 -0.11
CA ILE A 169 -18.14 1.05 -0.19
C ILE A 169 -18.06 -0.02 0.89
N ILE A 170 -16.90 -0.67 1.07
CA ILE A 170 -16.72 -1.73 2.07
C ILE A 170 -16.93 -1.16 3.48
N PHE A 171 -16.28 -0.05 3.81
CA PHE A 171 -16.47 0.61 5.09
C PHE A 171 -17.93 1.04 5.32
N GLY A 172 -18.59 1.58 4.29
CA GLY A 172 -20.01 1.94 4.33
C GLY A 172 -20.93 0.75 4.60
N LEU A 173 -20.64 -0.43 4.04
CA LEU A 173 -21.38 -1.66 4.33
C LEU A 173 -21.20 -2.09 5.80
N PHE A 174 -19.98 -2.00 6.34
CA PHE A 174 -19.72 -2.28 7.76
C PHE A 174 -20.41 -1.27 8.68
N LEU A 175 -20.47 0.01 8.32
CA LEU A 175 -21.23 1.01 9.08
C LEU A 175 -22.74 0.73 9.05
N LEU A 176 -23.29 0.30 7.92
CA LEU A 176 -24.70 -0.07 7.81
C LEU A 176 -25.02 -1.31 8.68
N LEU A 177 -24.12 -2.30 8.70
CA LEU A 177 -24.23 -3.44 9.60
C LEU A 177 -24.15 -3.00 11.07
N ALA A 178 -23.21 -2.12 11.40
CA ALA A 178 -23.03 -1.58 12.74
C ALA A 178 -24.26 -0.78 13.20
N TYR A 179 -24.95 -0.09 12.30
CA TYR A 179 -26.21 0.60 12.58
C TYR A 179 -27.30 -0.37 13.02
N ARG A 180 -27.43 -1.52 12.36
CA ARG A 180 -28.39 -2.56 12.76
C ARG A 180 -28.07 -3.18 14.12
N LEU A 181 -26.80 -3.15 14.53
CA LEU A 181 -26.32 -3.70 15.79
C LEU A 181 -26.19 -2.65 16.91
N ASN A 182 -26.54 -1.38 16.64
CA ASN A 182 -26.32 -0.24 17.54
C ASN A 182 -24.86 -0.04 17.99
N ARG A 183 -23.90 -0.27 17.08
CA ARG A 183 -22.45 -0.22 17.32
C ARG A 183 -21.70 0.69 16.34
N VAL A 184 -22.40 1.69 15.82
CA VAL A 184 -21.86 2.61 14.81
C VAL A 184 -20.65 3.36 15.34
N VAL A 185 -20.68 3.77 16.61
CA VAL A 185 -19.58 4.53 17.24
C VAL A 185 -18.30 3.71 17.24
N GLU A 186 -18.37 2.44 17.63
CA GLU A 186 -17.20 1.56 17.70
C GLU A 186 -16.58 1.32 16.31
N VAL A 187 -17.40 1.12 15.28
CA VAL A 187 -16.92 0.96 13.90
C VAL A 187 -16.38 2.28 13.34
N PHE A 188 -17.02 3.41 13.66
CA PHE A 188 -16.57 4.73 13.24
C PHE A 188 -15.24 5.13 13.88
N LEU A 189 -15.02 4.80 15.16
CA LEU A 189 -13.71 4.98 15.83
C LEU A 189 -12.61 4.17 15.13
N GLY A 190 -12.97 3.06 14.49
CA GLY A 190 -12.09 2.24 13.66
C GLY A 190 -11.78 2.81 12.28
N MET A 191 -12.24 4.01 11.90
CA MET A 191 -12.05 4.60 10.56
C MET A 191 -10.59 4.63 10.10
N ALA A 192 -9.60 4.62 11.00
CA ALA A 192 -8.20 4.62 10.61
C ALA A 192 -7.80 3.41 9.72
N CYS A 193 -8.57 2.31 9.71
CA CYS A 193 -8.33 1.18 8.80
C CYS A 193 -8.50 1.60 7.33
N THR A 194 -9.52 2.41 7.03
CA THR A 194 -9.76 2.92 5.67
C THR A 194 -8.63 3.82 5.19
N VAL A 195 -8.04 4.60 6.11
CA VAL A 195 -6.89 5.46 5.83
C VAL A 195 -5.66 4.61 5.55
N GLU A 196 -5.49 3.53 6.31
CA GLU A 196 -4.42 2.56 6.09
C GLU A 196 -4.56 1.85 4.74
N ALA A 197 -5.76 1.40 4.37
CA ALA A 197 -6.03 0.83 3.05
C ALA A 197 -5.80 1.84 1.92
N TRP A 198 -6.18 3.11 2.12
CA TRP A 198 -5.89 4.17 1.15
C TRP A 198 -4.38 4.40 0.99
N TYR A 199 -3.63 4.40 2.08
CA TYR A 199 -2.16 4.50 2.03
C TYR A 199 -1.53 3.34 1.26
N VAL A 200 -2.01 2.10 1.43
CA VAL A 200 -1.56 0.95 0.63
C VAL A 200 -1.75 1.19 -0.87
N ILE A 201 -2.90 1.75 -1.27
CA ILE A 201 -3.18 2.08 -2.68
C ILE A 201 -2.26 3.20 -3.18
N TYR A 202 -2.08 4.26 -2.39
CA TYR A 202 -1.21 5.40 -2.72
C TYR A 202 0.23 4.93 -2.94
N ASP A 203 0.77 4.12 -2.02
CA ASP A 203 2.14 3.65 -2.10
C ASP A 203 2.33 2.62 -3.21
N THR A 204 1.34 1.74 -3.45
CA THR A 204 1.33 0.84 -4.61
C THR A 204 1.48 1.60 -5.92
N HIS A 205 0.78 2.73 -6.06
CA HIS A 205 0.91 3.58 -7.25
C HIS A 205 2.25 4.31 -7.31
N PHE A 206 2.75 4.80 -6.18
CA PHE A 206 4.07 5.41 -6.13
C PHE A 206 5.18 4.41 -6.51
N MET A 207 5.07 3.16 -6.09
CA MET A 207 5.99 2.07 -6.43
C MET A 207 5.94 1.65 -7.90
N LEU A 208 4.76 1.66 -8.53
CA LEU A 208 4.54 1.11 -9.88
C LEU A 208 4.49 2.15 -11.00
N CYS A 209 4.04 3.38 -10.74
CA CYS A 209 3.94 4.45 -11.74
C CYS A 209 4.72 5.72 -11.33
N GLY A 210 5.28 5.79 -10.12
CA GLY A 210 6.03 6.95 -9.64
C GLY A 210 7.46 7.00 -10.17
N GLY A 211 7.70 7.77 -11.24
CA GLY A 211 9.01 8.34 -11.59
C GLY A 211 10.24 7.42 -11.59
N HIS A 212 10.07 6.11 -11.77
CA HIS A 212 11.14 5.09 -11.78
C HIS A 212 11.97 5.00 -10.50
N GLY A 213 11.47 5.51 -9.37
CA GLY A 213 12.25 5.58 -8.12
C GLY A 213 12.51 4.23 -7.46
N TYR A 214 11.74 3.19 -7.80
CA TYR A 214 11.83 1.90 -7.12
C TYR A 214 12.47 0.75 -7.89
N ASN A 215 12.55 0.79 -9.23
CA ASN A 215 13.12 -0.30 -10.06
C ASN A 215 12.78 -1.71 -9.52
N ILE A 216 11.49 -1.98 -9.28
CA ILE A 216 11.02 -3.23 -8.65
C ILE A 216 10.92 -4.33 -9.70
N GLY A 217 11.60 -5.45 -9.45
CA GLY A 217 11.48 -6.64 -10.28
C GLY A 217 10.13 -7.37 -10.06
N PRO A 218 9.61 -8.08 -11.08
CA PRO A 218 8.34 -8.81 -10.98
C PRO A 218 8.35 -9.93 -9.93
N GLN A 219 9.54 -10.35 -9.47
CA GLN A 219 9.72 -11.39 -8.45
C GLN A 219 9.96 -10.80 -7.04
N GLU A 220 10.10 -9.48 -6.89
CA GLU A 220 10.48 -8.81 -5.64
C GLU A 220 9.26 -8.48 -4.76
N TYR A 221 8.28 -9.38 -4.69
CA TYR A 221 7.01 -9.16 -3.98
C TYR A 221 7.18 -9.03 -2.45
N VAL A 222 8.19 -9.69 -1.85
CA VAL A 222 8.50 -9.54 -0.41
C VAL A 222 9.04 -8.14 -0.13
N PHE A 223 9.97 -7.67 -0.97
CA PHE A 223 10.52 -6.32 -0.87
C PHE A 223 9.44 -5.26 -1.08
N ALA A 224 8.54 -5.48 -2.04
CA ALA A 224 7.39 -4.63 -2.28
C ALA A 224 6.47 -4.53 -1.04
N ALA A 225 6.14 -5.66 -0.41
CA ALA A 225 5.34 -5.66 0.82
C ALA A 225 6.02 -4.88 1.96
N CYS A 226 7.34 -5.05 2.13
CA CYS A 226 8.10 -4.32 3.14
C CYS A 226 8.18 -2.81 2.85
N ASN A 227 8.26 -2.40 1.58
CA ASN A 227 8.35 -0.98 1.20
C ASN A 227 7.16 -0.17 1.70
N ILE A 228 5.95 -0.73 1.63
CA ILE A 228 4.73 -0.07 2.10
C ILE A 228 4.90 0.43 3.54
N HIS A 229 5.46 -0.39 4.43
CA HIS A 229 5.72 0.01 5.81
C HIS A 229 6.94 0.92 5.93
N CYS A 230 8.06 0.56 5.30
CA CYS A 230 9.31 1.30 5.44
C CYS A 230 9.28 2.70 4.81
N ASP A 231 8.41 2.94 3.83
CA ASP A 231 8.25 4.25 3.19
C ASP A 231 7.31 5.19 3.94
N LEU A 232 6.66 4.68 5.01
CA LEU A 232 5.73 5.45 5.84
C LEU A 232 6.37 6.74 6.40
N PRO A 233 7.61 6.75 6.94
CA PRO A 233 8.25 7.99 7.38
C PRO A 233 8.40 9.03 6.28
N LYS A 234 8.76 8.61 5.05
CA LYS A 234 8.85 9.50 3.90
C LYS A 234 7.47 10.02 3.47
N GLY A 235 6.45 9.16 3.52
CA GLY A 235 5.06 9.54 3.29
C GLY A 235 4.58 10.60 4.27
N VAL A 236 4.79 10.36 5.56
CA VAL A 236 4.45 11.31 6.65
C VAL A 236 5.21 12.62 6.49
N TRP A 237 6.52 12.58 6.18
CA TRP A 237 7.30 13.79 5.93
C TRP A 237 6.76 14.61 4.75
N ARG A 238 6.40 13.96 3.63
CA ARG A 238 5.77 14.63 2.49
C ARG A 238 4.44 15.27 2.86
N LEU A 239 3.60 14.55 3.61
CA LEU A 239 2.31 15.07 4.09
C LEU A 239 2.50 16.28 5.01
N MET A 240 3.41 16.20 5.98
CA MET A 240 3.77 17.32 6.85
C MET A 240 4.27 18.51 6.04
N LYS A 241 5.17 18.28 5.08
CA LYS A 241 5.69 19.35 4.23
C LYS A 241 4.55 20.08 3.49
N MET A 242 3.60 19.33 2.95
CA MET A 242 2.43 19.89 2.28
C MET A 242 1.53 20.70 3.23
N LEU A 243 1.25 20.19 4.42
CA LEU A 243 0.36 20.85 5.40
C LEU A 243 0.98 22.12 5.99
N PHE A 244 2.28 22.11 6.31
CA PHE A 244 2.93 23.21 7.04
C PHE A 244 3.56 24.27 6.14
N PHE A 245 4.06 23.92 4.95
CA PHE A 245 4.75 24.88 4.07
C PHE A 245 3.85 25.55 3.03
N ASN A 246 2.53 25.49 3.22
CA ASN A 246 1.54 26.17 2.39
C ASN A 246 1.68 25.90 0.88
N GLN A 247 2.19 24.71 0.52
CA GLN A 247 2.31 24.25 -0.86
C GLN A 247 0.97 23.69 -1.36
N ILE A 248 -0.09 24.50 -1.24
CA ILE A 248 -1.45 24.12 -1.65
C ILE A 248 -1.47 23.70 -3.12
N MET A 249 -0.65 24.32 -3.98
CA MET A 249 -0.50 23.90 -5.37
C MET A 249 0.08 22.49 -5.52
N ASP A 250 1.06 22.10 -4.70
CA ASP A 250 1.62 20.74 -4.74
C ASP A 250 0.63 19.73 -4.16
N ALA A 251 -0.17 20.12 -3.17
CA ALA A 251 -1.28 19.33 -2.67
C ALA A 251 -2.33 19.09 -3.76
N ILE A 252 -2.78 20.15 -4.44
CA ILE A 252 -3.74 20.08 -5.55
C ILE A 252 -3.18 19.24 -6.70
N ARG A 253 -1.88 19.39 -7.02
CA ARG A 253 -1.21 18.61 -8.05
C ARG A 253 -1.13 17.14 -7.67
N MET A 254 -0.75 16.81 -6.44
CA MET A 254 -0.72 15.44 -5.92
C MET A 254 -2.10 14.80 -5.96
N PHE A 255 -3.14 15.50 -5.49
CA PHE A 255 -4.50 15.00 -5.59
C PHE A 255 -4.88 14.79 -7.06
N ARG A 256 -4.69 15.78 -7.93
CA ARG A 256 -5.03 15.68 -9.36
C ARG A 256 -4.31 14.52 -10.06
N GLU A 257 -3.03 14.32 -9.78
CA GLU A 257 -2.25 13.19 -10.31
C GLU A 257 -2.81 11.88 -9.77
N CYS A 258 -3.03 11.78 -8.44
CA CYS A 258 -3.64 10.61 -7.82
C CYS A 258 -5.02 10.27 -8.43
N PHE A 259 -5.84 11.26 -8.78
CA PHE A 259 -7.14 11.04 -9.41
C PHE A 259 -7.05 10.64 -10.90
N ARG A 260 -6.00 11.04 -11.63
CA ARG A 260 -5.89 10.77 -13.08
C ARG A 260 -5.04 9.56 -13.44
N THR A 261 -4.12 9.15 -12.57
CA THR A 261 -3.12 8.15 -12.92
C THR A 261 -3.63 6.73 -12.74
N GLU A 262 -3.38 5.92 -13.78
CA GLU A 262 -3.60 4.48 -13.74
C GLU A 262 -2.50 3.79 -12.93
N VAL A 263 -2.83 2.65 -12.31
CA VAL A 263 -1.94 1.93 -11.39
C VAL A 263 -1.53 0.57 -11.96
N CYS A 264 -2.43 -0.15 -12.64
CA CYS A 264 -2.24 -1.44 -13.31
C CYS A 264 -3.33 -1.76 -14.36
#